data_AF-A0AAJ0U6D0-F1
#
_entry.id   AF-A0AAJ0U6D0-F1
#
_cell.length_a   1.000
_cell.length_b   1.000
_cell.length_c   1.000
_cell.angle_alpha   90.00
_cell.angle_beta   90.00
_cell.angle_gamma   90.00
#
_symmetry.space_group_name_H-M   'P 1'
#
loop_
_entity.id
_entity.type
_entity.pdbx_description
1 polymer ?
#
loop_
_entity_poly.entity_id
_entity_poly.type
_entity_poly.pdbx_seq_one_letter_code
_entity_poly.pdbx_strand_id
1 'polypeptide(L)'
;MLSAVELYEALASAPDDRARARVIAEAFEQLEERYPHLPDLATQQHLGETELRLQREIEQIRANLSVQVEQVRAELKTDIEQVRAELKTEIEQVRADLSIEVERIRGHFSTEMEQMRGHFSTEIEQVRSDLRTELEQMRGHFSTEIEQMRSDLRTELEQMRGHFSTEIEQMRSDLQTELGQMRGHFSTEIEQARGELRTEIEQMRGQFSTDLEQMRGQLQTEIERSRNTLLAWLIPLMFAQVGAITALVKLL
;
A
#
# COMPACT_ATOMS: atom_id res chain seq x y z
N MET A 1 -64.58 -43.50 122.31
CA MET A 1 -63.86 -44.15 121.19
C MET A 1 -63.78 -45.60 121.60
N LEU A 2 -64.49 -46.56 121.00
CA LEU A 2 -64.12 -47.95 121.29
C LEU A 2 -62.72 -48.19 120.70
N SER A 3 -61.69 -48.10 121.54
CA SER A 3 -60.36 -48.58 121.20
C SER A 3 -60.43 -50.07 120.83
N ALA A 4 -59.45 -50.60 120.11
CA ALA A 4 -59.42 -52.05 119.83
C ALA A 4 -59.52 -52.89 121.13
N VAL A 5 -59.05 -52.32 122.24
CA VAL A 5 -59.18 -52.86 123.60
C VAL A 5 -60.63 -52.77 124.11
N GLU A 6 -61.29 -51.62 123.99
CA GLU A 6 -62.70 -51.47 124.38
C GLU A 6 -63.64 -52.34 123.52
N LEU A 7 -63.35 -52.52 122.23
CA LEU A 7 -64.09 -53.44 121.36
C LEU A 7 -63.89 -54.90 121.78
N TYR A 8 -62.65 -55.27 122.12
CA TYR A 8 -62.36 -56.59 122.66
C TYR A 8 -63.08 -56.85 123.98
N GLU A 9 -63.06 -55.89 124.92
CA GLU A 9 -63.75 -56.00 126.20
C GLU A 9 -65.27 -56.07 126.03
N ALA A 10 -65.85 -55.26 125.12
CA ALA A 10 -67.27 -55.29 124.79
C ALA A 10 -67.69 -56.63 124.15
N LEU A 11 -66.82 -57.25 123.34
CA LEU A 11 -67.05 -58.58 122.76
C LEU A 11 -66.87 -59.72 123.76
N ALA A 12 -65.91 -59.60 124.69
CA ALA A 12 -65.64 -60.59 125.72
C ALA A 12 -66.71 -60.61 126.82
N SER A 13 -67.31 -59.45 127.11
CA SER A 13 -68.36 -59.29 128.13
C SER A 13 -69.79 -59.53 127.58
N ALA A 14 -69.94 -59.72 126.27
CA ALA A 14 -71.22 -59.95 125.64
C ALA A 14 -71.82 -61.33 126.03
N PRO A 15 -73.10 -61.38 126.47
CA PRO A 15 -73.71 -62.59 127.03
C PRO A 15 -74.04 -63.68 126.00
N ASP A 16 -74.19 -63.32 124.72
CA ASP A 16 -74.55 -64.24 123.64
C ASP A 16 -74.00 -63.78 122.27
N ASP A 17 -74.10 -64.66 121.26
CA ASP A 17 -73.64 -64.37 119.89
C ASP A 17 -74.39 -63.19 119.25
N ARG A 18 -75.63 -62.95 119.66
CA ARG A 18 -76.44 -61.84 119.15
C ARG A 18 -75.94 -60.50 119.67
N ALA A 19 -75.60 -60.41 120.95
CA ALA A 19 -74.97 -59.22 121.53
C ALA A 19 -73.58 -58.99 120.93
N ARG A 20 -72.78 -60.06 120.72
CA ARG A 20 -71.49 -59.94 120.00
C ARG A 20 -71.66 -59.38 118.59
N ALA A 21 -72.60 -59.92 117.81
CA ALA A 21 -72.88 -59.44 116.46
C ALA A 21 -73.32 -57.96 116.44
N ARG A 22 -74.08 -57.52 117.46
CA ARG A 22 -74.50 -56.13 117.60
C ARG A 22 -73.33 -55.19 117.93
N VAL A 23 -72.45 -55.58 118.85
CA VAL A 23 -71.23 -54.82 119.17
C VAL A 23 -70.32 -54.71 117.94
N ILE A 24 -70.21 -55.77 117.12
CA ILE A 24 -69.49 -55.72 115.84
C ILE A 24 -70.14 -54.74 114.87
N ALA A 25 -71.47 -54.80 114.69
CA ALA A 25 -72.20 -53.92 113.79
C ALA A 25 -72.07 -52.44 114.20
N GLU A 26 -72.26 -52.12 115.48
CA GLU A 26 -72.10 -50.75 116.02
C GLU A 26 -70.66 -50.23 115.87
N ALA A 27 -69.65 -51.11 115.98
CA ALA A 27 -68.25 -50.75 115.74
C ALA A 27 -67.94 -50.47 114.27
N PHE A 28 -68.52 -51.22 113.34
CA PHE A 28 -68.41 -50.96 111.89
C PHE A 28 -69.16 -49.69 111.48
N GLU A 29 -70.35 -49.44 112.04
CA GLU A 29 -71.13 -48.22 111.79
C GLU A 29 -70.37 -46.96 112.28
N GLN A 30 -69.76 -47.01 113.47
CA GLN A 30 -68.89 -45.93 113.96
C GLN A 30 -67.61 -45.74 113.12
N LEU A 31 -67.08 -46.81 112.50
CA LEU A 31 -65.93 -46.72 111.59
C LEU A 31 -66.32 -46.02 110.29
N GLU A 32 -67.49 -46.35 109.74
CA GLU A 32 -68.03 -45.80 108.49
C GLU A 32 -68.43 -44.32 108.64
N GLU A 33 -69.06 -43.92 109.77
CA GLU A 33 -69.34 -42.50 110.07
C GLU A 33 -68.06 -41.67 110.26
N ARG A 34 -67.03 -42.27 110.86
CA ARG A 34 -65.78 -41.55 111.19
C ARG A 34 -64.88 -41.37 109.97
N TYR A 35 -64.93 -42.28 109.03
CA TYR A 35 -64.16 -42.21 107.79
C TYR A 35 -65.07 -42.49 106.58
N PRO A 36 -65.94 -41.54 106.21
CA PRO A 36 -66.88 -41.70 105.11
C PRO A 36 -66.21 -41.91 103.75
N HIS A 37 -64.91 -41.61 103.64
CA HIS A 37 -64.09 -41.80 102.43
C HIS A 37 -63.35 -43.15 102.38
N LEU A 38 -63.47 -44.02 103.39
CA LEU A 38 -62.85 -45.36 103.38
C LEU A 38 -63.20 -46.16 102.11
N PRO A 39 -64.45 -46.12 101.58
CA PRO A 39 -64.80 -46.80 100.34
C PRO A 39 -64.12 -46.20 99.09
N ASP A 40 -63.76 -44.91 99.13
CA ASP A 40 -63.18 -44.18 98.00
C ASP A 40 -61.64 -44.30 97.93
N LEU A 41 -61.01 -44.86 98.97
CA LEU A 41 -59.56 -45.06 98.99
C LEU A 41 -59.15 -46.13 97.97
N ALA A 42 -58.11 -45.81 97.19
CA ALA A 42 -57.50 -46.79 96.31
C ALA A 42 -56.98 -47.98 97.12
N THR A 43 -57.49 -49.17 96.83
CA THR A 43 -57.00 -50.41 97.42
C THR A 43 -55.70 -50.83 96.73
N GLN A 44 -54.94 -51.73 97.35
CA GLN A 44 -53.78 -52.35 96.69
C GLN A 44 -54.16 -53.01 95.36
N GLN A 45 -55.38 -53.55 95.27
CA GLN A 45 -55.92 -54.10 94.04
C GLN A 45 -56.12 -53.00 92.97
N HIS A 46 -56.76 -51.87 93.30
CA HIS A 46 -56.94 -50.75 92.36
C HIS A 46 -55.61 -50.19 91.84
N LEU A 47 -54.59 -50.11 92.70
CA LEU A 47 -53.25 -49.69 92.32
C LEU A 47 -52.57 -50.72 91.40
N GLY A 48 -52.65 -52.01 91.72
CA GLY A 48 -52.11 -53.07 90.87
C GLY A 48 -52.78 -53.16 89.49
N GLU A 49 -54.10 -52.98 89.43
CA GLU A 49 -54.85 -52.90 88.16
C GLU A 49 -54.40 -51.70 87.32
N THR A 50 -54.19 -50.54 87.96
CA THR A 50 -53.71 -49.32 87.30
C THR A 50 -52.27 -49.49 86.81
N GLU A 51 -51.39 -50.10 87.61
CA GLU A 51 -50.01 -50.38 87.21
C GLU A 51 -49.96 -51.33 86.01
N LEU A 52 -50.72 -52.42 86.03
CA LEU A 52 -50.81 -53.36 84.91
C LEU A 52 -51.38 -52.70 83.64
N ARG A 53 -52.34 -51.78 83.80
CA ARG A 53 -52.88 -51.00 82.68
C ARG A 53 -51.80 -50.09 82.09
N LEU A 54 -51.08 -49.33 82.92
CA LEU A 54 -50.02 -48.44 82.48
C LEU A 54 -48.86 -49.21 81.84
N GLN A 55 -48.47 -50.36 82.40
CA GLN A 55 -47.45 -51.23 81.79
C GLN A 55 -47.86 -51.68 80.39
N ARG A 56 -49.11 -52.12 80.21
CA ARG A 56 -49.65 -52.49 78.89
C ARG A 56 -49.66 -51.30 77.93
N GLU A 57 -50.08 -50.12 78.38
CA GLU A 57 -50.07 -48.91 77.55
C GLU A 57 -48.64 -48.53 77.13
N ILE A 58 -47.68 -48.59 78.05
CA ILE A 58 -46.26 -48.31 77.75
C ILE A 58 -45.71 -49.32 76.74
N GLU A 59 -45.99 -50.61 76.91
CA GLU A 59 -45.58 -51.64 75.95
C GLU A 59 -46.19 -51.42 74.58
N GLN A 60 -47.48 -51.06 74.53
CA GLN A 60 -48.16 -50.77 73.28
C GLN A 60 -47.60 -49.51 72.59
N ILE A 61 -47.32 -48.46 73.34
CA ILE A 61 -46.67 -47.24 72.81
C ILE A 61 -45.27 -47.58 72.29
N ARG A 62 -44.47 -48.38 73.01
CA ARG A 62 -43.14 -48.80 72.56
C ARG A 62 -43.21 -49.62 71.28
N ALA A 63 -44.15 -50.55 71.19
CA ALA A 63 -44.37 -51.35 69.99
C ALA A 63 -44.75 -50.46 68.79
N ASN A 64 -45.71 -49.53 68.99
CA ASN A 64 -46.14 -48.59 67.96
C ASN A 64 -44.99 -47.68 67.51
N LEU A 65 -44.21 -47.13 68.44
CA LEU A 65 -43.06 -46.29 68.13
C LEU A 65 -42.00 -47.08 67.36
N SER A 66 -41.74 -48.33 67.73
CA SER A 66 -40.82 -49.20 66.99
C SER A 66 -41.26 -49.40 65.54
N VAL A 67 -42.57 -49.61 65.31
CA VAL A 67 -43.12 -49.73 63.95
C VAL A 67 -42.96 -48.43 63.18
N GLN A 68 -43.27 -47.28 63.78
CA GLN A 68 -43.11 -45.98 63.13
C GLN A 68 -41.66 -45.67 62.76
N VAL A 69 -40.71 -45.99 63.64
CA VAL A 69 -39.27 -45.82 63.37
C VAL A 69 -38.83 -46.67 62.18
N GLU A 70 -39.26 -47.94 62.11
CA GLU A 70 -38.94 -48.81 60.98
C GLU A 70 -39.61 -48.35 59.68
N GLN A 71 -40.83 -47.82 59.75
CA GLN A 71 -41.51 -47.23 58.59
C GLN A 71 -40.74 -46.02 58.06
N VAL A 72 -40.39 -45.06 58.92
CA VAL A 72 -39.63 -43.87 58.52
C VAL A 72 -38.25 -44.25 57.96
N ARG A 73 -37.59 -45.27 58.53
CA ARG A 73 -36.33 -45.80 57.99
C ARG A 73 -36.50 -46.40 56.60
N ALA A 74 -37.58 -47.13 56.36
CA ALA A 74 -37.88 -47.70 55.06
C ALA A 74 -38.17 -46.62 54.02
N GLU A 75 -39.00 -45.64 54.36
CA GLU A 75 -39.33 -44.47 53.51
C GLU A 75 -38.05 -43.69 53.15
N LEU A 76 -37.23 -43.34 54.16
CA LEU A 76 -35.98 -42.62 53.93
C LEU A 76 -35.00 -43.40 53.05
N LYS A 77 -34.95 -44.73 53.19
CA LYS A 77 -34.11 -45.57 52.32
C LYS A 77 -34.58 -45.49 50.87
N THR A 78 -35.89 -45.56 50.63
CA THR A 78 -36.47 -45.42 49.29
C THR A 78 -36.20 -44.04 48.70
N ASP A 79 -36.38 -42.97 49.47
CA ASP A 79 -36.09 -41.61 49.02
C ASP A 79 -34.61 -41.43 48.64
N ILE A 80 -33.69 -41.97 49.44
CA ILE A 80 -32.25 -41.94 49.14
C ILE A 80 -31.94 -42.69 47.83
N GLU A 81 -32.56 -43.85 47.61
CA GLU A 81 -32.37 -44.62 46.38
C GLU A 81 -32.94 -43.89 45.16
N GLN A 82 -34.10 -43.24 45.30
CA GLN A 82 -34.70 -42.41 44.25
C GLN A 82 -33.82 -41.21 43.89
N VAL A 83 -33.39 -40.42 44.87
CA VAL A 83 -32.53 -39.26 44.65
C VAL A 83 -31.20 -39.67 43.99
N ARG A 84 -30.64 -40.82 44.38
CA ARG A 84 -29.42 -41.35 43.73
C ARG A 84 -29.66 -41.73 42.27
N ALA A 85 -30.82 -42.31 41.95
CA ALA A 85 -31.17 -42.66 40.58
C ALA A 85 -31.38 -41.39 39.72
N GLU A 86 -32.12 -40.41 40.24
CA GLU A 86 -32.36 -39.12 39.58
C GLU A 86 -31.04 -38.39 39.30
N LEU A 87 -30.18 -38.24 40.30
CA LEU A 87 -28.86 -37.61 40.14
C LEU A 87 -27.99 -38.32 39.11
N LYS A 88 -28.04 -39.66 39.05
CA LYS A 88 -27.29 -40.42 38.05
C LYS A 88 -27.78 -40.08 36.64
N THR A 89 -29.10 -40.04 36.43
CA THR A 89 -29.69 -39.68 35.14
C THR A 89 -29.37 -38.24 34.75
N GLU A 90 -29.44 -37.28 35.68
CA GLU A 90 -29.07 -35.88 35.42
C GLU A 90 -27.60 -35.75 35.02
N ILE A 91 -26.69 -36.46 35.70
CA ILE A 91 -25.26 -36.46 35.35
C ILE A 91 -25.04 -37.03 33.94
N GLU A 92 -25.73 -38.10 33.58
CA GLU A 92 -25.65 -38.69 32.23
C GLU A 92 -26.19 -37.73 31.16
N GLN A 93 -27.30 -37.05 31.44
CA GLN A 93 -27.89 -36.03 30.57
C GLN A 93 -26.91 -34.86 30.34
N VAL A 94 -26.36 -34.28 31.41
CA VAL A 94 -25.40 -33.17 31.32
C VAL A 94 -24.15 -33.57 30.54
N ARG A 95 -23.66 -34.81 30.71
CA ARG A 95 -22.53 -35.32 29.92
C ARG A 95 -22.86 -35.45 28.44
N ALA A 96 -24.04 -35.92 28.10
CA ALA A 96 -24.49 -36.03 26.71
C ALA A 96 -24.62 -34.64 26.07
N ASP A 97 -25.26 -33.70 26.76
CA ASP A 97 -25.45 -32.33 26.29
C ASP A 97 -24.10 -31.62 26.08
N LEU A 98 -23.16 -31.78 27.02
CA LEU A 98 -21.81 -31.23 26.89
C LEU A 98 -21.06 -31.85 25.69
N SER A 99 -21.23 -33.14 25.44
CA SER A 99 -20.60 -33.79 24.28
C SER A 99 -21.13 -33.24 22.96
N ILE A 100 -22.44 -33.03 22.87
CA ILE A 100 -23.07 -32.42 21.68
C ILE A 100 -22.56 -31.00 21.47
N GLU A 101 -22.48 -30.22 22.53
CA GLU A 101 -22.02 -28.83 22.47
C GLU A 101 -20.55 -28.73 22.03
N VAL A 102 -19.69 -29.63 22.53
CA VAL A 102 -18.29 -29.71 22.08
C VAL A 102 -18.21 -30.00 20.58
N GLU A 103 -18.98 -30.95 20.05
CA GLU A 103 -18.94 -31.23 18.61
C GLU A 103 -19.54 -30.11 17.76
N ARG A 104 -20.57 -29.42 18.27
CA ARG A 104 -21.09 -28.22 17.63
C ARG A 104 -20.02 -27.14 17.52
N ILE A 105 -19.28 -26.88 18.59
CA ILE A 105 -18.18 -25.90 18.60
C ILE A 105 -17.06 -26.32 17.64
N ARG A 106 -16.67 -27.59 17.62
CA ARG A 106 -15.65 -28.09 16.67
C ARG A 106 -16.11 -27.93 15.22
N GLY A 107 -17.36 -28.24 14.91
CA GLY A 107 -17.93 -28.07 13.57
C GLY A 107 -17.94 -26.59 13.14
N HIS A 108 -18.32 -25.68 14.05
CA HIS A 108 -18.29 -24.25 13.81
C HIS A 108 -16.87 -23.76 13.48
N PHE A 109 -15.89 -24.10 14.33
CA PHE A 109 -14.49 -23.74 14.10
C PHE A 109 -13.95 -24.29 12.77
N SER A 110 -14.29 -25.54 12.42
CA SER A 110 -13.90 -26.12 11.13
C SER A 110 -14.45 -25.33 9.96
N THR A 111 -15.71 -24.90 10.05
CA THR A 111 -16.37 -24.10 8.99
C THR A 111 -15.73 -22.72 8.87
N GLU A 112 -15.46 -22.04 9.99
CA GLU A 112 -14.78 -20.75 9.99
C GLU A 112 -13.36 -20.84 9.40
N MET A 113 -12.61 -21.90 9.72
CA MET A 113 -11.29 -22.12 9.14
C MET A 113 -11.35 -22.35 7.62
N GLU A 114 -12.36 -23.07 7.13
CA GLU A 114 -12.54 -23.30 5.69
C GLU A 114 -12.91 -22.01 4.96
N GLN A 115 -13.82 -21.21 5.54
CA GLN A 115 -14.18 -19.89 5.01
C GLN A 115 -12.98 -18.95 4.96
N MET A 116 -12.17 -18.91 6.03
CA MET A 116 -10.95 -18.11 6.10
C MET A 116 -9.93 -18.54 5.03
N ARG A 117 -9.72 -19.84 4.83
CA ARG A 117 -8.87 -20.36 3.74
C ARG A 117 -9.39 -19.96 2.36
N GLY A 118 -10.70 -20.04 2.16
CA GLY A 118 -11.34 -19.60 0.93
C GLY A 118 -11.09 -18.12 0.65
N HIS A 119 -11.30 -17.26 1.65
CA HIS A 119 -11.05 -15.82 1.56
C HIS A 119 -9.61 -15.50 1.18
N PHE A 120 -8.63 -16.08 1.89
CA PHE A 120 -7.22 -15.87 1.57
C PHE A 120 -6.85 -16.38 0.16
N SER A 121 -7.44 -17.50 -0.29
CA SER A 121 -7.22 -17.98 -1.65
C SER A 121 -7.73 -16.99 -2.69
N THR A 122 -8.89 -16.38 -2.47
CA THR A 122 -9.44 -15.34 -3.36
C THR A 122 -8.57 -14.08 -3.35
N GLU A 123 -8.13 -13.61 -2.19
CA GLU A 123 -7.23 -12.45 -2.09
C GLU A 123 -5.90 -12.68 -2.81
N ILE A 124 -5.30 -13.87 -2.67
CA ILE A 124 -4.05 -14.21 -3.37
C ILE A 124 -4.23 -14.18 -4.89
N GLU A 125 -5.33 -14.73 -5.40
CA GLU A 125 -5.61 -14.70 -6.84
C GLU A 125 -5.90 -13.28 -7.35
N GLN A 126 -6.57 -12.44 -6.55
CA GLN A 126 -6.76 -11.03 -6.88
C GLN A 126 -5.43 -10.29 -6.98
N VAL A 127 -4.56 -10.42 -5.98
CA VAL A 127 -3.23 -9.80 -5.98
C VAL A 127 -2.38 -10.27 -7.18
N ARG A 128 -2.45 -11.56 -7.53
CA ARG A 128 -1.77 -12.09 -8.73
C ARG A 128 -2.30 -11.49 -10.02
N SER A 129 -3.62 -11.33 -10.14
CA SER A 129 -4.26 -10.71 -11.30
C SER A 129 -3.84 -9.25 -11.43
N ASP A 130 -3.89 -8.50 -10.34
CA ASP A 130 -3.55 -7.08 -10.32
C ASP A 130 -2.08 -6.86 -10.71
N LEU A 131 -1.16 -7.65 -10.13
CA LEU A 131 0.27 -7.59 -10.48
C LEU A 131 0.53 -7.92 -11.96
N ARG A 132 -0.24 -8.87 -12.53
CA ARG A 132 -0.13 -9.19 -13.95
C ARG A 132 -0.57 -8.01 -14.81
N THR A 133 -1.69 -7.38 -14.47
CA THR A 133 -2.19 -6.20 -15.18
C THR A 133 -1.20 -5.04 -15.09
N GLU A 134 -0.63 -4.77 -13.92
CA GLU A 134 0.40 -3.73 -13.75
C GLU A 134 1.65 -4.00 -14.61
N LEU A 135 2.12 -5.25 -14.67
CA LEU A 135 3.24 -5.64 -15.53
C LEU A 135 2.94 -5.47 -17.02
N GLU A 136 1.72 -5.81 -17.46
CA GLU A 136 1.29 -5.60 -18.84
C GLU A 136 1.21 -4.11 -19.19
N GLN A 137 0.69 -3.28 -18.29
CA GLN A 137 0.65 -1.82 -18.47
C GLN A 137 2.05 -1.21 -18.54
N MET A 138 2.95 -1.61 -17.63
CA MET A 138 4.34 -1.14 -17.62
C MET A 138 5.06 -1.51 -18.92
N ARG A 139 4.87 -2.74 -19.40
CA ARG A 139 5.42 -3.19 -20.68
C ARG A 139 4.87 -2.37 -21.85
N GLY A 140 3.58 -2.06 -21.85
CA GLY A 140 2.95 -1.18 -22.83
C GLY A 140 3.58 0.22 -22.84
N HIS A 141 3.72 0.83 -21.65
CA HIS A 141 4.32 2.14 -21.49
C HIS A 141 5.75 2.20 -22.05
N PHE A 142 6.61 1.25 -21.67
CA PHE A 142 7.97 1.19 -22.20
C PHE A 142 8.02 0.98 -23.72
N SER A 143 7.08 0.20 -24.28
CA SER A 143 7.00 0.03 -25.73
C SER A 143 6.69 1.35 -26.44
N THR A 144 5.73 2.12 -25.91
CA THR A 144 5.38 3.43 -26.45
C THR A 144 6.52 4.44 -26.31
N GLU A 145 7.22 4.47 -25.17
CA GLU A 145 8.40 5.34 -24.99
C GLU A 145 9.53 5.02 -25.98
N ILE A 146 9.78 3.73 -26.23
CA ILE A 146 10.79 3.30 -27.21
C ILE A 146 10.39 3.71 -28.64
N GLU A 147 9.11 3.57 -28.99
CA GLU A 147 8.61 4.01 -30.30
C GLU A 147 8.71 5.53 -30.48
N GLN A 148 8.36 6.29 -29.44
CA GLN A 148 8.49 7.75 -29.45
C GLN A 148 9.95 8.17 -29.62
N MET A 149 10.87 7.59 -28.84
CA MET A 149 12.30 7.89 -28.94
C MET A 149 12.87 7.57 -30.33
N ARG A 150 12.42 6.48 -30.96
CA ARG A 150 12.81 6.14 -32.35
C ARG A 150 12.28 7.15 -33.35
N SER A 151 11.05 7.64 -33.16
CA SER A 151 10.45 8.67 -34.01
C SER A 151 11.22 9.99 -33.88
N ASP A 152 11.52 10.41 -32.65
CA ASP A 152 12.24 11.65 -32.37
C ASP A 152 13.64 11.62 -32.99
N LEU A 153 14.39 10.53 -32.78
CA LEU A 153 15.71 10.32 -33.41
C LEU A 153 15.65 10.36 -34.94
N ARG A 154 14.59 9.82 -35.54
CA ARG A 154 14.41 9.88 -37.00
C ARG A 154 14.18 11.31 -37.46
N THR A 155 13.34 12.07 -36.77
CA THR A 155 13.09 13.48 -37.08
C THR A 155 14.36 14.31 -36.93
N GLU A 156 15.14 14.11 -35.87
CA GLU A 156 16.43 14.80 -35.69
C GLU A 156 17.42 14.51 -36.83
N LEU A 157 17.52 13.24 -37.27
CA LEU A 157 18.36 12.87 -38.41
C LEU A 157 17.89 13.50 -39.73
N GLU A 158 16.58 13.57 -39.96
CA GLU A 158 16.00 14.24 -41.13
C GLU A 158 16.28 15.75 -41.12
N GLN A 159 16.16 16.40 -39.96
CA GLN A 159 16.51 17.82 -39.79
C GLN A 159 17.99 18.08 -40.02
N MET A 160 18.87 17.26 -39.44
CA MET A 160 20.33 17.38 -39.63
C MET A 160 20.71 17.22 -41.11
N ARG A 161 20.11 16.24 -41.80
CA ARG A 161 20.32 16.05 -43.23
C ARG A 161 19.85 17.27 -44.05
N GLY A 162 18.71 17.85 -43.68
CA GLY A 162 18.21 19.09 -44.28
C GLY A 162 19.18 20.25 -44.12
N HIS A 163 19.69 20.46 -42.89
CA HIS A 163 20.67 21.50 -42.59
C HIS A 163 21.94 21.37 -43.44
N PHE A 164 22.53 20.17 -43.49
CA PHE A 164 23.71 19.92 -44.33
C PHE A 164 23.44 20.15 -45.83
N SER A 165 22.24 19.80 -46.31
CA SER A 165 21.87 20.06 -47.70
C SER A 165 21.87 21.56 -48.01
N THR A 166 21.27 22.37 -47.11
CA THR A 166 21.24 23.83 -47.26
C THR A 166 22.63 24.44 -47.17
N GLU A 167 23.50 23.98 -46.25
CA GLU A 167 24.88 24.46 -46.16
C GLU A 167 25.69 24.16 -47.43
N ILE A 168 25.52 22.96 -48.01
CA ILE A 168 26.19 22.58 -49.26
C ILE A 168 25.71 23.46 -50.43
N GLU A 169 24.40 23.73 -50.52
CA GLU A 169 23.84 24.62 -51.54
C GLU A 169 24.36 26.05 -51.39
N GLN A 170 24.44 26.56 -50.16
CA GLN A 170 24.99 27.88 -49.88
C GLN A 170 26.47 27.97 -50.28
N MET A 171 27.29 27.00 -49.87
CA MET A 171 28.71 26.94 -50.22
C MET A 171 28.93 26.90 -51.74
N ARG A 172 28.09 26.15 -52.47
CA ARG A 172 28.13 26.11 -53.94
C ARG A 172 27.78 27.46 -54.56
N SER A 173 26.79 28.15 -54.03
CA SER A 173 26.39 29.49 -54.48
C SER A 173 27.51 30.52 -54.25
N ASP A 174 28.12 30.48 -53.07
CA ASP A 174 29.22 31.37 -52.69
C ASP A 174 30.42 31.16 -53.62
N LEU A 175 30.83 29.90 -53.84
CA LEU A 175 31.92 29.55 -54.79
C LEU A 175 31.62 30.00 -56.22
N GLN A 176 30.37 29.87 -56.69
CA GLN A 176 29.98 30.33 -58.02
C GLN A 176 30.07 31.86 -58.13
N THR A 177 29.71 32.56 -57.06
CA THR A 177 29.82 34.03 -56.98
C THR A 177 31.29 34.48 -57.00
N GLU A 178 32.15 33.86 -56.19
CA GLU A 178 33.59 34.16 -56.16
C GLU A 178 34.27 33.91 -57.51
N LEU A 179 33.97 32.78 -58.17
CA LEU A 179 34.48 32.49 -59.51
C LEU A 179 34.01 33.53 -60.54
N GLY A 180 32.76 33.99 -60.44
CA GLY A 180 32.22 35.06 -61.27
C GLY A 180 32.96 36.39 -61.08
N GLN A 181 33.21 36.77 -59.83
CA GLN A 181 33.97 37.97 -59.48
C GLN A 181 35.41 37.89 -59.98
N MET A 182 36.09 36.75 -59.79
CA MET A 182 37.45 36.52 -60.27
C MET A 182 37.54 36.63 -61.79
N ARG A 183 36.59 36.03 -62.52
CA ARG A 183 36.52 36.16 -63.99
C ARG A 183 36.30 37.62 -64.41
N GLY A 184 35.43 38.36 -63.71
CA GLY A 184 35.21 39.78 -63.97
C GLY A 184 36.47 40.62 -63.74
N HIS A 185 37.21 40.34 -62.66
CA HIS A 185 38.48 40.99 -62.36
C HIS A 185 39.51 40.75 -63.49
N PHE A 186 39.75 39.50 -63.86
CA PHE A 186 40.66 39.17 -64.97
C PHE A 186 40.24 39.81 -66.30
N SER A 187 38.93 39.86 -66.60
CA SER A 187 38.44 40.54 -67.80
C SER A 187 38.76 42.04 -67.79
N THR A 188 38.65 42.67 -66.63
CA THR A 188 38.97 44.10 -66.46
C THR A 188 40.46 44.35 -66.62
N GLU A 189 41.31 43.51 -66.01
CA GLU A 189 42.77 43.60 -66.16
C GLU A 189 43.22 43.41 -67.61
N ILE A 190 42.61 42.47 -68.35
CA ILE A 190 42.92 42.25 -69.76
C ILE A 190 42.54 43.47 -70.62
N GLU A 191 41.36 44.06 -70.39
CA GLU A 191 40.94 45.25 -71.11
C GLU A 191 41.80 46.47 -70.76
N GLN A 192 42.21 46.61 -69.50
CA GLN A 192 43.15 47.64 -69.08
C GLN A 192 44.51 47.47 -69.78
N ALA A 193 45.09 46.27 -69.76
CA ALA A 193 46.37 45.97 -70.42
C ALA A 193 46.31 46.24 -71.94
N ARG A 194 45.19 45.89 -72.59
CA ARG A 194 44.96 46.23 -74.02
C ARG A 194 44.89 47.73 -74.25
N GLY A 195 44.22 48.46 -73.37
CA GLY A 195 44.14 49.92 -73.41
C GLY A 195 45.51 50.56 -73.29
N GLU A 196 46.30 50.15 -72.29
CA GLU A 196 47.67 50.61 -72.07
C GLU A 196 48.57 50.35 -73.30
N LEU A 197 48.53 49.13 -73.85
CA LEU A 197 49.29 48.77 -75.05
C LEU A 197 48.90 49.62 -76.26
N ARG A 198 47.60 49.93 -76.41
CA ARG A 198 47.11 50.80 -77.49
C ARG A 198 47.64 52.22 -77.35
N THR A 199 47.61 52.78 -76.15
CA THR A 199 48.18 54.10 -75.85
C THR A 199 49.67 54.13 -76.14
N GLU A 200 50.42 53.09 -75.74
CA GLU A 200 51.86 52.99 -76.01
C GLU A 200 52.16 52.94 -77.53
N ILE A 201 51.37 52.18 -78.31
CA ILE A 201 51.48 52.16 -79.77
C ILE A 201 51.18 53.53 -80.39
N GLU A 202 50.15 54.24 -79.91
CA GLU A 202 49.82 55.59 -80.38
C GLU A 202 50.94 56.59 -80.05
N GLN A 203 51.54 56.50 -78.86
CA GLN A 203 52.70 57.31 -78.47
C GLN A 203 53.92 57.02 -79.33
N MET A 204 54.27 55.74 -79.55
CA MET A 204 55.36 55.35 -80.44
C MET A 204 55.15 55.89 -81.86
N ARG A 205 53.93 55.77 -82.41
CA ARG A 205 53.61 56.35 -83.72
C ARG A 205 53.78 57.87 -83.75
N GLY A 206 53.35 58.56 -82.70
CA GLY A 206 53.55 60.01 -82.56
C GLY A 206 55.02 60.41 -82.51
N GLN A 207 55.84 59.68 -81.74
CA GLN A 207 57.29 59.86 -81.68
C GLN A 207 57.93 59.64 -83.06
N PHE A 208 57.63 58.51 -83.72
CA PHE A 208 58.12 58.23 -85.08
C PHE A 208 57.73 59.32 -86.09
N SER A 209 56.51 59.85 -86.02
CA SER A 209 56.07 60.95 -86.89
C SER A 209 56.89 62.21 -86.64
N THR A 210 57.13 62.54 -85.37
CA THR A 210 57.95 63.69 -84.97
C THR A 210 59.40 63.54 -85.46
N ASP A 211 59.98 62.35 -85.29
CA ASP A 211 61.33 62.04 -85.75
C ASP A 211 61.47 62.14 -87.28
N LEU A 212 60.45 61.68 -88.03
CA LEU A 212 60.40 61.84 -89.48
C LEU A 212 60.32 63.31 -89.92
N GLU A 213 59.51 64.12 -89.23
CA GLU A 213 59.46 65.57 -89.47
C GLU A 213 60.80 66.25 -89.18
N GLN A 214 61.46 65.88 -88.07
CA GLN A 214 62.79 66.38 -87.74
C GLN A 214 63.84 65.98 -88.77
N MET A 215 63.90 64.71 -89.18
CA MET A 215 64.80 64.25 -90.25
C MET A 215 64.56 64.99 -91.56
N ARG A 216 63.28 65.20 -91.93
CA ARG A 216 62.92 65.96 -93.14
C ARG A 216 63.38 67.41 -93.04
N GLY A 217 63.20 68.05 -91.89
CA GLY A 217 63.68 69.41 -91.63
C GLY A 217 65.21 69.51 -91.68
N GLN A 218 65.92 68.54 -91.08
CA GLN A 218 67.39 68.45 -91.15
C GLN A 218 67.87 68.29 -92.60
N LEU A 219 67.25 67.37 -93.37
CA LEU A 219 67.55 67.18 -94.79
C LEU A 219 67.30 68.45 -95.62
N GLN A 220 66.18 69.15 -95.39
CA GLN A 220 65.91 70.43 -96.06
C GLN A 220 66.99 71.47 -95.73
N THR A 221 67.38 71.57 -94.46
CA THR A 221 68.43 72.48 -94.02
C THR A 221 69.80 72.13 -94.61
N GLU A 222 70.13 70.84 -94.71
CA GLU A 222 71.35 70.36 -95.38
C GLU A 222 71.34 70.65 -96.88
N ILE A 223 70.20 70.45 -97.55
CA ILE A 223 70.03 70.80 -98.97
C ILE A 223 70.23 72.30 -99.16
N GLU A 224 69.66 73.14 -98.29
CA GLU A 224 69.86 74.59 -98.32
C GLU A 224 71.31 74.98 -98.07
N ARG A 225 71.98 74.39 -97.09
CA ARG A 225 73.41 74.61 -96.84
C ARG A 225 74.27 74.17 -98.02
N SER A 226 73.99 73.01 -98.60
CA SER A 226 74.70 72.50 -99.78
C SER A 226 74.50 73.44 -100.96
N ARG A 227 73.26 73.86 -101.23
CA ARG A 227 72.94 74.89 -102.24
C ARG A 227 73.70 76.20 -101.98
N ASN A 228 73.68 76.72 -100.76
CA ASN A 228 74.37 77.96 -100.40
C ASN A 228 75.90 77.82 -100.51
N THR A 229 76.45 76.67 -100.14
CA THR A 229 77.89 76.39 -100.27
C THR A 229 78.31 76.25 -101.72
N LEU A 230 77.50 75.55 -102.53
CA LEU A 230 77.69 75.46 -103.97
C LEU A 230 77.60 76.83 -104.63
N LEU A 231 76.64 77.67 -104.25
CA LEU A 231 76.57 79.07 -104.70
C LEU A 231 77.81 79.86 -104.28
N ALA A 232 78.25 79.71 -103.03
CA ALA A 232 79.45 80.36 -102.51
C ALA A 232 80.73 79.95 -103.25
N TRP A 233 80.79 78.74 -103.83
CA TRP A 233 81.91 78.29 -104.68
C TRP A 233 81.71 78.67 -106.16
N LEU A 234 80.51 78.47 -106.70
CA LEU A 234 80.16 78.74 -108.10
C LEU A 234 80.29 80.22 -108.44
N ILE A 235 79.86 81.12 -107.55
CA ILE A 235 79.93 82.57 -107.80
C ILE A 235 81.40 83.00 -108.05
N PRO A 236 82.36 82.79 -107.12
CA PRO A 236 83.76 83.12 -107.38
C PRO A 236 84.39 82.31 -108.52
N LEU A 237 84.00 81.04 -108.72
CA LEU A 237 84.46 80.25 -109.87
C LEU A 237 84.01 80.87 -111.21
N MET A 238 82.75 81.30 -111.32
CA MET A 238 82.19 81.96 -112.49
C MET A 238 82.88 83.30 -112.73
N PHE A 239 83.15 84.08 -111.66
CA PHE A 239 83.96 85.30 -111.77
C PHE A 239 85.40 84.99 -112.22
N ALA A 240 86.02 83.91 -111.74
CA ALA A 240 87.34 83.48 -112.18
C ALA A 240 87.34 83.01 -113.65
N GLN A 241 86.30 82.29 -114.10
CA GLN A 241 86.13 81.88 -115.50
C GLN A 241 85.92 83.08 -116.42
N VAL A 242 85.06 84.04 -116.06
CA VAL A 242 84.89 85.29 -116.81
C VAL A 242 86.20 86.09 -116.85
N GLY A 243 86.91 86.16 -115.71
CA GLY A 243 88.25 86.72 -115.64
C GLY A 243 89.23 86.04 -116.61
N ALA A 244 89.30 84.72 -116.59
CA ALA A 244 90.15 83.93 -117.49
C ALA A 244 89.77 84.13 -118.98
N ILE A 245 88.47 84.18 -119.32
CA ILE A 245 87.99 84.42 -120.68
C ILE A 245 88.36 85.84 -121.13
N THR A 246 88.18 86.86 -120.29
CA THR A 246 88.60 88.23 -120.63
C THR A 246 90.12 88.38 -120.77
N ALA A 247 90.92 87.63 -120.01
CA ALA A 247 92.36 87.57 -120.19
C ALA A 247 92.76 86.88 -121.51
N LEU A 248 92.07 85.79 -121.89
CA LEU A 248 92.25 85.08 -123.16
C LEU A 248 91.88 85.95 -124.37
N VAL A 249 90.82 86.77 -124.26
CA VAL A 249 90.38 87.69 -125.32
C VAL A 249 91.31 88.91 -125.45
N LYS A 250 92.02 89.32 -124.38
CA LYS A 250 93.03 90.40 -124.44
C LYS A 250 94.39 89.97 -125.00
N LEU A 251 94.60 88.67 -125.20
CA LEU A 251 95.86 88.08 -125.70
C LEU A 251 95.78 87.64 -127.17
N LEU A 252 94.66 87.93 -127.84
CA LEU A 252 94.40 87.80 -129.27
C LEU A 252 94.11 89.18 -129.86
#